data_AF-A0A4Z0MYY4-F1
#
_entry.id   AF-A0A4Z0MYY4-F1
#
_cell.length_a   1.000
_cell.length_b   1.000
_cell.length_c   1.000
_cell.angle_alpha   90.00
_cell.angle_beta   90.00
_cell.angle_gamma   90.00
#
_symmetry.space_group_name_H-M   'P 1'
#
loop_
_entity.id
_entity.type
_entity.pdbx_description
1 polymer ?
#
loop_
_entity_poly.entity_id
_entity_poly.type
_entity_poly.pdbx_seq_one_letter_code
_entity_poly.pdbx_strand_id
1 'polypeptide(L)'
;MRSVIGNGREILATTGAAGRIDADTVSRFATCCKALGLTVYDRRRPADLVAARAGFAALTRLAHDQCDAWTGLAAAGDTSPPVIEAIAATRHTAGVLSRRIELAPSALAFSYESGLYLQFRAASPDDFQLAYAATLAAARRFAEADALVAGVLARNPELREATWVAAAVHYRAQRWVDVVALLTSLVNDPVLEPTFAHAVRVGLGTALARLGMFAAALSYVEDCAGPVAVAAVDGVLVKALVLRAQGEGDVAAEVLQGLYAANPGDVQVEQALSDPSFGIVTTTAARIAARTDPWDPDTEPTAADFVDPDLLGRKAALLGEAERELGEFIGLDEVKDQVARLKSSVAMGLRRQERGLAVAQRSHHLVFAGPPGTGKTTIARVVAKIYCGLGLLKKENVREVHRADLIGQHIGETEAKTNAVIDSALDGVLFLDEAYALVATGAKNDFGLVAIDTLLARMENDRDRLVVIVAGYRADLDRFLDTNEGLRSRFTRSIDFPSYSAVELVEIAQAMAAQRDSVFEAAALVGLEELFGQLAGSTTPDAAGVARRSLDIAGNGRFVRNVVERSEEEREFRLDHTDLSGADDFTDDQLMTITAADVASSVVPLLRGLGVTVPV
;
A
#
# COMPACT_ATOMS: atom_id res chain seq x y z
N MET A 1 -54.33 -36.13 24.89
CA MET A 1 -54.60 -36.61 26.26
C MET A 1 -54.14 -35.52 27.22
N ARG A 2 -55.11 -34.74 27.75
CA ARG A 2 -55.08 -33.72 28.85
C ARG A 2 -53.96 -32.64 28.80
N SER A 3 -54.22 -31.37 28.45
CA SER A 3 -55.06 -30.33 29.08
C SER A 3 -54.81 -30.14 30.58
N VAL A 4 -54.16 -29.03 30.95
CA VAL A 4 -54.58 -28.15 32.05
C VAL A 4 -54.27 -26.70 31.68
N ILE A 5 -55.33 -25.91 31.66
CA ILE A 5 -55.41 -24.46 31.48
C ILE A 5 -55.12 -23.79 32.83
N GLY A 6 -54.31 -22.73 32.85
CA GLY A 6 -54.10 -21.87 34.01
C GLY A 6 -53.95 -20.42 33.58
N ASN A 7 -55.10 -19.73 33.42
CA ASN A 7 -55.17 -18.27 33.33
C ASN A 7 -54.86 -17.66 34.70
N GLY A 8 -53.92 -16.71 34.73
CA GLY A 8 -53.65 -15.89 35.91
C GLY A 8 -52.95 -14.59 35.50
N ARG A 9 -53.72 -13.51 35.46
CA ARG A 9 -53.23 -12.13 35.35
C ARG A 9 -52.17 -11.85 36.44
N GLU A 10 -50.95 -11.52 36.03
CA GLU A 10 -50.04 -10.68 36.81
C GLU A 10 -49.63 -9.48 35.94
N ILE A 11 -50.57 -8.54 35.81
CA ILE A 11 -50.25 -7.13 35.65
C ILE A 11 -50.44 -6.54 37.03
N LEU A 12 -49.34 -6.24 37.75
CA LEU A 12 -49.23 -5.14 38.71
C LEU A 12 -47.85 -5.14 39.41
N ALA A 13 -47.33 -3.92 39.54
CA ALA A 13 -46.37 -3.45 40.54
C ALA A 13 -44.86 -3.66 40.30
N THR A 14 -44.31 -2.82 39.42
CA THR A 14 -42.99 -2.20 39.62
C THR A 14 -43.09 -0.68 39.59
N THR A 15 -43.99 -0.13 40.41
CA THR A 15 -43.93 1.28 40.85
C THR A 15 -43.17 1.33 42.17
N GLY A 16 -41.85 1.47 42.11
CA GLY A 16 -41.00 1.66 43.28
C GLY A 16 -39.88 2.65 42.97
N ALA A 17 -39.83 3.74 43.75
CA ALA A 17 -38.81 4.80 43.78
C ALA A 17 -39.02 6.06 42.91
N ALA A 18 -40.25 6.56 42.74
CA ALA A 18 -40.45 8.00 42.52
C ALA A 18 -40.71 8.65 43.89
N GLY A 19 -39.71 9.32 44.47
CA GLY A 19 -39.89 10.11 45.68
C GLY A 19 -41.08 11.07 45.52
N ARG A 20 -41.92 11.21 46.54
CA ARG A 20 -42.99 12.21 46.55
C ARG A 20 -42.35 13.58 46.37
N ILE A 21 -42.46 14.15 45.18
CA ILE A 21 -42.00 15.52 44.90
C ILE A 21 -42.89 16.46 45.70
N ASP A 22 -42.29 17.17 46.65
CA ASP A 22 -42.97 18.14 47.48
C ASP A 22 -43.41 19.38 46.67
N ALA A 23 -44.52 20.00 47.08
CA ALA A 23 -45.05 21.22 46.48
C ALA A 23 -44.05 22.38 46.55
N ASP A 24 -43.20 22.42 47.58
CA ASP A 24 -42.11 23.40 47.71
C ASP A 24 -41.10 23.27 46.57
N THR A 25 -40.69 22.05 46.22
CA THR A 25 -39.77 21.77 45.10
C THR A 25 -40.36 22.24 43.77
N VAL A 26 -41.64 21.98 43.51
CA VAL A 26 -42.34 22.43 42.29
C VAL A 26 -42.42 23.96 42.24
N SER A 27 -42.71 24.61 43.38
CA SER A 27 -42.79 26.07 43.48
C SER A 27 -41.43 26.75 43.24
N ARG A 28 -40.36 26.21 43.83
CA ARG A 28 -38.98 26.68 43.61
C ARG A 28 -38.56 26.50 42.16
N PHE A 29 -38.85 25.34 41.57
CA PHE A 29 -38.59 25.08 40.16
C PHE A 29 -39.31 26.07 39.25
N ALA A 30 -40.61 26.32 39.46
CA ALA A 30 -41.38 27.33 38.71
C ALA A 30 -40.78 28.74 38.83
N THR A 31 -40.25 29.09 40.01
CA THR A 31 -39.57 30.37 40.24
C THR A 31 -38.27 30.47 39.45
N CYS A 32 -37.48 29.40 39.42
CA CYS A 32 -36.23 29.33 38.65
C CYS A 32 -36.50 29.40 37.14
N CYS A 33 -37.53 28.70 36.63
CA CYS A 33 -37.94 28.79 35.22
C CYS A 33 -38.38 30.21 34.83
N LYS A 34 -39.09 30.93 35.70
CA LYS A 34 -39.44 32.34 35.47
C LYS A 34 -38.20 33.23 35.45
N ALA A 35 -37.22 33.00 36.32
CA ALA A 35 -35.94 33.72 36.31
C ALA A 35 -35.14 33.44 35.02
N LEU A 36 -35.26 32.23 34.46
CA LEU A 36 -34.70 31.87 33.15
C LEU A 36 -35.42 32.56 31.97
N GLY A 37 -36.50 33.30 32.23
CA GLY A 37 -37.27 34.02 31.23
C GLY A 37 -38.33 33.18 30.50
N LEU A 38 -38.63 31.98 31.03
CA LEU A 38 -39.65 31.08 30.50
C LEU A 38 -41.04 31.48 30.99
N THR A 39 -42.05 31.22 30.17
CA THR A 39 -43.46 31.41 30.54
C THR A 39 -43.92 30.24 31.41
N VAL A 40 -44.43 30.55 32.60
CA VAL A 40 -44.97 29.55 33.54
C VAL A 40 -46.29 30.08 34.08
N TYR A 41 -47.39 29.33 33.90
CA TYR A 41 -48.75 29.75 34.25
C TYR A 41 -49.11 31.13 33.66
N ASP A 42 -48.88 31.32 32.35
CA ASP A 42 -49.10 32.55 31.60
C ASP A 42 -48.36 33.80 32.10
N ARG A 43 -47.33 33.61 32.96
CA ARG A 43 -46.50 34.69 33.48
C ARG A 43 -45.07 34.53 32.99
N ARG A 44 -44.53 35.61 32.41
CA ARG A 44 -43.14 35.72 31.96
C ARG A 44 -42.45 36.87 32.67
N ARG A 45 -41.18 36.71 33.03
CA ARG A 45 -40.31 37.77 33.55
C ARG A 45 -39.13 37.98 32.60
N PRO A 46 -38.49 39.16 32.59
CA PRO A 46 -37.20 39.33 31.94
C PRO A 46 -36.21 38.30 32.47
N ALA A 47 -35.39 37.72 31.58
CA ALA A 47 -34.42 36.72 31.96
C ALA A 47 -33.32 37.34 32.84
N ASP A 48 -33.10 36.74 34.00
CA ASP A 48 -31.98 36.99 34.91
C ASP A 48 -31.23 35.66 35.07
N LEU A 49 -30.23 35.45 34.22
CA LEU A 49 -29.46 34.21 34.18
C LEU A 49 -28.64 33.98 35.45
N VAL A 50 -28.24 35.05 36.14
CA VAL A 50 -27.48 34.94 37.40
C VAL A 50 -28.39 34.44 38.50
N ALA A 51 -29.59 35.02 38.64
CA ALA A 51 -30.59 34.57 39.59
C ALA A 51 -31.10 33.15 39.25
N ALA A 52 -31.32 32.85 37.97
CA ALA A 52 -31.72 31.53 37.51
C ALA A 52 -30.66 30.47 37.88
N ARG A 53 -29.37 30.75 37.59
CA ARG A 53 -28.26 29.84 37.91
C ARG A 53 -28.14 29.61 39.41
N ALA A 54 -28.19 30.67 40.23
CA ALA A 54 -28.14 30.54 41.68
C ALA A 54 -29.34 29.75 42.23
N GLY A 55 -30.54 29.99 41.69
CA GLY A 55 -31.77 29.29 42.05
C GLY A 55 -31.71 27.80 41.71
N PHE A 56 -31.33 27.46 40.47
CA PHE A 56 -31.17 26.07 40.04
C PHE A 56 -30.05 25.36 40.81
N ALA A 57 -28.91 26.02 41.10
CA ALA A 57 -27.84 25.44 41.92
C ALA A 57 -28.26 25.19 43.40
N ALA A 58 -29.23 25.94 43.92
CA ALA A 58 -29.85 25.64 45.20
C ALA A 58 -30.85 24.48 45.07
N LEU A 59 -31.61 24.44 43.97
CA LEU A 59 -32.61 23.41 43.71
C LEU A 59 -31.96 22.03 43.51
N THR A 60 -30.83 21.93 42.82
CA THR A 60 -30.10 20.67 42.61
C THR A 60 -29.58 20.08 43.93
N ARG A 61 -29.36 20.89 44.97
CA ARG A 61 -29.03 20.39 46.31
C ARG A 61 -30.23 19.82 47.06
N LEU A 62 -31.42 20.34 46.81
CA LEU A 62 -32.67 19.92 47.45
C LEU A 62 -33.32 18.73 46.72
N ALA A 63 -33.24 18.72 45.39
CA ALA A 63 -33.88 17.77 44.49
C ALA A 63 -32.84 17.17 43.52
N HIS A 64 -31.77 16.61 44.09
CA HIS A 64 -30.62 16.10 43.34
C HIS A 64 -30.96 14.92 42.41
N ASP A 65 -32.07 14.22 42.67
CA ASP A 65 -32.61 13.12 41.87
C ASP A 65 -33.48 13.58 40.69
N GLN A 66 -33.78 14.89 40.60
CA GLN A 66 -34.64 15.46 39.58
C GLN A 66 -33.82 16.05 38.42
N CYS A 67 -33.87 15.39 37.27
CA CYS A 67 -33.16 15.80 36.04
C CYS A 67 -33.47 17.25 35.64
N ASP A 68 -34.74 17.66 35.74
CA ASP A 68 -35.19 18.99 35.34
C ASP A 68 -34.51 20.13 36.12
N ALA A 69 -34.09 19.88 37.37
CA ALA A 69 -33.34 20.87 38.14
C ALA A 69 -31.92 21.07 37.57
N TRP A 70 -31.29 19.97 37.15
CA TRP A 70 -29.96 19.99 36.53
C TRP A 70 -30.00 20.53 35.09
N THR A 71 -30.99 20.17 34.27
CA THR A 71 -31.16 20.74 32.92
C THR A 71 -31.47 22.24 32.98
N GLY A 72 -32.24 22.68 33.98
CA GLY A 72 -32.44 24.12 34.25
C GLY A 72 -31.15 24.85 34.64
N LEU A 73 -30.27 24.20 35.42
CA LEU A 73 -28.94 24.74 35.74
C LEU A 73 -28.07 24.87 34.48
N ALA A 74 -28.08 23.85 33.62
CA ALA A 74 -27.38 23.89 32.34
C ALA A 74 -27.95 24.95 31.38
N ALA A 75 -29.28 25.09 31.31
CA ALA A 75 -29.93 26.14 30.52
C ALA A 75 -29.63 27.55 31.04
N ALA A 76 -29.34 27.70 32.34
CA ALA A 76 -28.83 28.93 32.94
C ALA A 76 -27.31 29.16 32.68
N GLY A 77 -26.67 28.28 31.91
CA GLY A 77 -25.32 28.41 31.39
C GLY A 77 -24.24 27.72 32.23
N ASP A 78 -24.57 26.82 33.14
CA ASP A 78 -23.60 25.95 33.81
C ASP A 78 -23.60 24.56 33.17
N THR A 79 -22.77 24.39 32.14
CA THR A 79 -22.57 23.13 31.42
C THR A 79 -21.29 22.43 31.88
N SER A 80 -20.91 22.61 33.14
CA SER A 80 -19.72 21.96 33.69
C SER A 80 -19.85 20.43 33.72
N PRO A 81 -18.73 19.67 33.64
CA PRO A 81 -18.78 18.21 33.61
C PRO A 81 -19.63 17.57 34.73
N PRO A 82 -19.57 18.03 36.00
CA PRO A 82 -20.41 17.46 37.05
C PRO A 82 -21.92 17.68 36.83
N VAL A 83 -22.31 18.81 36.22
CA VAL A 83 -23.72 19.09 35.89
C VAL A 83 -24.20 18.17 34.78
N ILE A 84 -23.42 18.02 33.70
CA ILE A 84 -23.77 17.14 32.58
C ILE A 84 -23.86 15.67 33.02
N GLU A 85 -22.92 15.23 33.87
CA GLU A 85 -22.96 13.90 34.49
C GLU A 85 -24.22 13.69 35.33
N ALA A 86 -24.60 14.67 36.15
CA ALA A 86 -25.81 14.60 36.96
C ALA A 86 -27.08 14.54 36.10
N ILE A 87 -27.16 15.30 35.00
CA ILE A 87 -28.26 15.24 34.02
C ILE A 87 -28.34 13.82 33.44
N ALA A 88 -27.21 13.28 32.98
CA ALA A 88 -27.16 11.93 32.42
C ALA A 88 -27.57 10.85 33.44
N ALA A 89 -27.11 10.94 34.69
CA ALA A 89 -27.45 10.00 35.75
C ALA A 89 -28.95 10.04 36.12
N THR A 90 -29.54 11.23 36.13
CA THR A 90 -30.93 11.45 36.52
C THR A 90 -31.93 11.41 35.36
N ARG A 91 -31.48 11.18 34.12
CA ARG A 91 -32.29 11.22 32.87
C ARG A 91 -33.66 10.52 32.91
N HIS A 92 -33.82 9.49 33.75
CA HIS A 92 -35.07 8.76 33.91
C HIS A 92 -36.19 9.60 34.57
N THR A 93 -35.84 10.68 35.28
CA THR A 93 -36.78 11.67 35.83
C THR A 93 -36.98 12.91 34.94
N ALA A 94 -36.45 12.89 33.70
CA ALA A 94 -36.60 14.00 32.76
C ALA A 94 -38.08 14.33 32.49
N GLY A 95 -38.40 15.63 32.48
CA GLY A 95 -39.73 16.18 32.26
C GLY A 95 -40.70 15.99 33.41
N VAL A 96 -40.29 15.42 34.56
CA VAL A 96 -41.19 15.23 35.70
C VAL A 96 -41.61 16.55 36.34
N LEU A 97 -40.68 17.47 36.62
CA LEU A 97 -40.99 18.80 37.17
C LEU A 97 -41.60 19.71 36.10
N SER A 98 -41.11 19.63 34.86
CA SER A 98 -41.58 20.40 33.71
C SER A 98 -43.08 20.17 33.46
N ARG A 99 -43.54 18.91 33.54
CA ARG A 99 -44.97 18.57 33.41
C ARG A 99 -45.84 19.12 34.54
N ARG A 100 -45.31 19.24 35.77
CA ARG A 100 -46.06 19.79 36.92
C ARG A 100 -46.37 21.27 36.78
N ILE A 101 -45.58 21.99 36.00
CA ILE A 101 -45.74 23.43 35.76
C ILE A 101 -46.17 23.75 34.32
N GLU A 102 -46.54 22.72 33.56
CA GLU A 102 -46.98 22.81 32.16
C GLU A 102 -45.98 23.55 31.25
N LEU A 103 -44.70 23.29 31.46
CA LEU A 103 -43.64 23.90 30.66
C LEU A 103 -43.65 23.35 29.23
N ALA A 104 -43.38 24.22 28.25
CA ALA A 104 -43.28 23.81 26.84
C ALA A 104 -42.18 22.72 26.66
N PRO A 105 -42.38 21.77 25.72
CA PRO A 105 -41.36 20.80 25.38
C PRO A 105 -40.04 21.48 25.01
N SER A 106 -38.91 20.91 25.45
CA SER A 106 -37.57 21.41 25.14
C SER A 106 -37.28 22.84 25.65
N ALA A 107 -38.12 23.41 26.53
CA ALA A 107 -37.90 24.76 27.07
C ALA A 107 -36.65 24.88 27.94
N LEU A 108 -36.20 23.77 28.55
CA LEU A 108 -34.95 23.67 29.31
C LEU A 108 -33.79 23.12 28.48
N ALA A 109 -33.91 23.09 27.15
CA ALA A 109 -32.84 22.60 26.31
C ALA A 109 -31.61 23.51 26.41
N PHE A 110 -30.43 22.89 26.49
CA PHE A 110 -29.14 23.58 26.61
C PHE A 110 -28.20 23.18 25.47
N SER A 111 -27.22 24.01 25.16
CA SER A 111 -26.22 23.71 24.14
C SER A 111 -25.01 22.98 24.74
N TYR A 112 -24.42 22.07 23.98
CA TYR A 112 -23.18 21.39 24.34
C TYR A 112 -22.24 21.26 23.14
N GLU A 113 -20.95 21.19 23.42
CA GLU A 113 -19.92 20.91 22.41
C GLU A 113 -19.99 19.44 22.00
N SER A 114 -20.15 19.15 20.70
CA SER A 114 -20.21 17.76 20.21
C SER A 114 -18.89 17.01 20.35
N GLY A 115 -17.80 17.73 20.61
CA GLY A 115 -16.44 17.20 20.72
C GLY A 115 -15.60 17.36 19.45
N LEU A 116 -16.22 17.77 18.33
CA LEU A 116 -15.55 18.10 17.06
C LEU A 116 -16.43 19.08 16.26
N TYR A 117 -15.93 20.28 15.97
CA TYR A 117 -16.50 21.34 15.10
C TYR A 117 -17.90 21.90 15.41
N LEU A 118 -18.87 21.07 15.78
CA LEU A 118 -20.29 21.41 15.90
C LEU A 118 -20.71 21.56 17.36
N GLN A 119 -21.72 22.40 17.59
CA GLN A 119 -22.46 22.47 18.84
C GLN A 119 -23.87 21.91 18.62
N PHE A 120 -24.34 21.12 19.58
CA PHE A 120 -25.67 20.52 19.53
C PHE A 120 -26.54 21.00 20.69
N ARG A 121 -27.85 20.81 20.54
CA ARG A 121 -28.83 21.21 21.54
C ARG A 121 -29.41 19.97 22.20
N ALA A 122 -29.25 19.85 23.51
CA ALA A 122 -29.77 18.73 24.28
C ALA A 122 -31.16 19.04 24.85
N ALA A 123 -32.16 18.27 24.44
CA ALA A 123 -33.55 18.43 24.88
C ALA A 123 -34.20 17.12 25.34
N SER A 124 -33.64 15.98 24.96
CA SER A 124 -34.14 14.64 25.23
C SER A 124 -33.17 13.81 26.07
N PRO A 125 -33.63 12.70 26.68
CA PRO A 125 -32.76 11.78 27.40
C PRO A 125 -31.60 11.23 26.58
N ASP A 126 -31.79 11.01 25.27
CA ASP A 126 -30.72 10.56 24.38
C ASP A 126 -29.70 11.69 24.14
N ASP A 127 -30.15 12.94 23.95
CA ASP A 127 -29.23 14.07 23.83
C ASP A 127 -28.41 14.30 25.12
N PHE A 128 -29.00 14.04 26.28
CA PHE A 128 -28.28 14.11 27.56
C PHE A 128 -27.16 13.06 27.64
N GLN A 129 -27.39 11.87 27.08
CA GLN A 129 -26.34 10.85 26.96
C GLN A 129 -25.25 11.29 25.98
N LEU A 130 -25.61 11.89 24.84
CA LEU A 130 -24.65 12.40 23.87
C LEU A 130 -23.80 13.55 24.45
N ALA A 131 -24.41 14.48 25.19
CA ALA A 131 -23.69 15.56 25.88
C ALA A 131 -22.70 15.03 26.91
N TYR A 132 -23.09 13.99 27.66
CA TYR A 132 -22.20 13.33 28.62
C TYR A 132 -21.10 12.53 27.92
N ALA A 133 -21.39 11.83 26.83
CA ALA A 133 -20.38 11.15 26.04
C ALA A 133 -19.33 12.14 25.48
N ALA A 134 -19.74 13.29 24.95
CA ALA A 134 -18.83 14.34 24.51
C ALA A 134 -17.94 14.88 25.66
N THR A 135 -18.51 15.00 26.86
CA THR A 135 -17.77 15.38 28.08
C THR A 135 -16.73 14.32 28.48
N LEU A 136 -17.10 13.04 28.44
CA LEU A 136 -16.18 11.93 28.69
C LEU A 136 -15.05 11.85 27.66
N ALA A 137 -15.36 12.06 26.37
CA ALA A 137 -14.38 12.11 25.30
C ALA A 137 -13.40 13.27 25.50
N ALA A 138 -13.87 14.44 25.97
CA ALA A 138 -13.01 15.57 26.32
C ALA A 138 -12.06 15.24 27.49
N ALA A 139 -12.49 14.39 28.42
CA ALA A 139 -11.68 13.86 29.51
C ALA A 139 -10.83 12.61 29.12
N ARG A 140 -10.73 12.29 27.82
CA ARG A 140 -10.05 11.09 27.29
C ARG A 140 -10.58 9.74 27.80
N ARG A 141 -11.82 9.70 28.31
CA ARG A 141 -12.51 8.45 28.71
C ARG A 141 -13.27 7.86 27.52
N PHE A 142 -12.54 7.51 26.46
CA PHE A 142 -13.13 7.20 25.15
C PHE A 142 -13.99 5.94 25.16
N ALA A 143 -13.55 4.87 25.82
CA ALA A 143 -14.31 3.61 25.90
C ALA A 143 -15.70 3.79 26.53
N GLU A 144 -15.80 4.61 27.58
CA GLU A 144 -17.06 4.90 28.25
C GLU A 144 -17.95 5.82 27.40
N ALA A 145 -17.35 6.82 26.75
CA ALA A 145 -18.07 7.68 25.82
C ALA A 145 -18.67 6.87 24.66
N ASP A 146 -17.89 5.98 24.05
CA ASP A 146 -18.30 5.12 22.94
C ASP A 146 -19.45 4.19 23.35
N ALA A 147 -19.34 3.54 24.51
CA ALA A 147 -20.41 2.67 25.02
C ALA A 147 -21.74 3.40 25.21
N LEU A 148 -21.72 4.65 25.66
CA LEU A 148 -22.92 5.48 25.79
C LEU A 148 -23.54 5.82 24.44
N VAL A 149 -22.72 6.24 23.47
CA VAL A 149 -23.19 6.59 22.12
C VAL A 149 -23.72 5.36 21.38
N ALA A 150 -23.03 4.23 21.49
CA ALA A 150 -23.49 2.95 20.95
C ALA A 150 -24.86 2.55 21.52
N GLY A 151 -25.09 2.80 22.82
CA GLY A 151 -26.39 2.61 23.44
C GLY A 151 -27.49 3.49 22.83
N VAL A 152 -27.19 4.75 22.50
CA VAL A 152 -28.12 5.67 21.81
C VAL A 152 -28.39 5.19 20.39
N LEU A 153 -27.34 4.87 19.62
CA LEU A 153 -27.45 4.38 18.24
C LEU A 153 -28.23 3.06 18.15
N ALA A 154 -28.10 2.18 19.13
CA ALA A 154 -28.88 0.94 19.19
C ALA A 154 -30.39 1.20 19.34
N ARG A 155 -30.78 2.32 19.97
CA ARG A 155 -32.20 2.74 20.08
C ARG A 155 -32.66 3.56 18.88
N ASN A 156 -31.78 4.39 18.33
CA ASN A 156 -32.07 5.26 17.21
C ASN A 156 -30.89 5.31 16.22
N PRO A 157 -30.80 4.34 15.28
CA PRO A 157 -29.67 4.24 14.36
C PRO A 157 -29.55 5.39 13.36
N GLU A 158 -30.66 6.11 13.10
CA GLU A 158 -30.73 7.20 12.13
C GLU A 158 -30.39 8.57 12.76
N LEU A 159 -30.10 8.62 14.07
CA LEU A 159 -29.78 9.87 14.75
C LEU A 159 -28.39 10.38 14.35
N ARG A 160 -28.36 11.34 13.43
CA ARG A 160 -27.14 11.92 12.84
C ARG A 160 -26.20 12.49 13.91
N GLU A 161 -26.74 13.14 14.94
CA GLU A 161 -26.00 13.70 16.06
C GLU A 161 -25.26 12.61 16.84
N ALA A 162 -25.87 11.41 17.00
CA ALA A 162 -25.21 10.30 17.66
C ALA A 162 -24.07 9.74 16.81
N THR A 163 -24.27 9.58 15.50
CA THR A 163 -23.21 9.18 14.56
C THR A 163 -22.05 10.19 14.55
N TRP A 164 -22.36 11.49 14.63
CA TRP A 164 -21.34 12.54 14.72
C TRP A 164 -20.57 12.51 16.04
N VAL A 165 -21.24 12.37 17.18
CA VAL A 165 -20.56 12.27 18.49
C VAL A 165 -19.71 10.99 18.54
N ALA A 166 -20.17 9.87 17.98
CA ALA A 166 -19.34 8.67 17.83
C ALA A 166 -18.08 8.97 17.00
N ALA A 167 -18.25 9.60 15.83
CA ALA A 167 -17.12 9.98 14.99
C ALA A 167 -16.15 10.91 15.72
N ALA A 168 -16.64 11.87 16.51
CA ALA A 168 -15.82 12.76 17.33
C ALA A 168 -15.03 12.00 18.41
N VAL A 169 -15.64 11.01 19.07
CA VAL A 169 -14.94 10.13 20.03
C VAL A 169 -13.78 9.40 19.35
N HIS A 170 -14.06 8.74 18.21
CA HIS A 170 -13.03 8.01 17.46
C HIS A 170 -11.96 8.94 16.87
N TYR A 171 -12.33 10.14 16.42
CA TYR A 171 -11.41 11.16 15.90
C TYR A 171 -10.38 11.55 16.96
N ARG A 172 -10.83 11.80 18.20
CA ARG A 172 -9.95 12.17 19.32
C ARG A 172 -9.06 11.02 19.78
N ALA A 173 -9.53 9.78 19.64
CA ALA A 173 -8.74 8.56 19.86
C ALA A 173 -7.87 8.17 18.65
N GLN A 174 -7.85 8.98 17.58
CA GLN A 174 -7.13 8.73 16.33
C GLN A 174 -7.44 7.36 15.71
N ARG A 175 -8.70 6.90 15.85
CA ARG A 175 -9.21 5.65 15.26
C ARG A 175 -9.82 5.94 13.89
N TRP A 176 -8.97 6.34 12.95
CA TRP A 176 -9.39 6.93 11.68
C TRP A 176 -10.27 6.02 10.81
N VAL A 177 -10.09 4.69 10.89
CA VAL A 177 -10.94 3.73 10.15
C VAL A 177 -12.40 3.81 10.61
N ASP A 178 -12.62 3.89 11.92
CA ASP A 178 -13.96 4.01 12.49
C ASP A 178 -14.60 5.36 12.13
N VAL A 179 -13.80 6.45 12.12
CA VAL A 179 -14.25 7.77 11.65
C VAL A 179 -14.72 7.72 10.21
N VAL A 180 -13.95 7.10 9.31
CA VAL A 180 -14.34 6.95 7.89
C VAL A 180 -15.64 6.16 7.77
N ALA A 181 -15.76 5.04 8.50
CA ALA A 181 -16.96 4.21 8.47
C ALA A 181 -18.22 4.96 8.92
N LEU A 182 -18.11 5.78 9.97
CA LEU A 182 -19.22 6.56 10.50
C LEU A 182 -19.58 7.76 9.61
N LEU A 183 -18.59 8.46 9.05
CA LEU A 183 -18.83 9.69 8.29
C LEU A 183 -19.18 9.45 6.81
N THR A 184 -18.87 8.29 6.24
CA THR A 184 -19.17 7.98 4.84
C THR A 184 -20.68 7.90 4.56
N SER A 185 -21.49 7.44 5.52
CA SER A 185 -22.95 7.46 5.38
C SER A 185 -23.49 8.89 5.42
N LEU A 186 -22.97 9.72 6.32
CA LEU A 186 -23.40 11.11 6.49
C LEU A 186 -23.01 12.00 5.31
N VAL A 187 -21.79 11.87 4.77
CA VAL A 187 -21.34 12.76 3.67
C VAL A 187 -22.18 12.60 2.41
N ASN A 188 -22.82 11.43 2.24
CA ASN A 188 -23.65 11.11 1.09
C ASN A 188 -25.15 11.44 1.31
N ASP A 189 -25.53 11.95 2.49
CA ASP A 189 -26.91 12.35 2.78
C ASP A 189 -27.21 13.73 2.13
N PRO A 190 -28.12 13.80 1.14
CA PRO A 190 -28.40 15.04 0.42
C PRO A 190 -29.23 16.05 1.24
N VAL A 191 -29.80 15.64 2.37
CA VAL A 191 -30.68 16.49 3.21
C VAL A 191 -29.90 17.15 4.35
N LEU A 192 -28.59 16.96 4.39
CA LEU A 192 -27.75 17.38 5.48
C LEU A 192 -27.54 18.91 5.43
N GLU A 193 -27.74 19.56 6.59
CA GLU A 193 -27.66 21.03 6.69
C GLU A 193 -26.23 21.50 6.36
N PRO A 194 -26.04 22.66 5.68
CA PRO A 194 -24.73 23.07 5.16
C PRO A 194 -23.61 23.14 6.19
N THR A 195 -23.91 23.55 7.43
CA THR A 195 -22.94 23.61 8.54
C THR A 195 -22.45 22.23 8.94
N PHE A 196 -23.39 21.30 9.10
CA PHE A 196 -23.07 19.92 9.43
C PHE A 196 -22.37 19.21 8.26
N ALA A 197 -22.83 19.40 7.02
CA ALA A 197 -22.21 18.81 5.82
C ALA A 197 -20.75 19.26 5.64
N HIS A 198 -20.47 20.55 5.90
CA HIS A 198 -19.11 21.07 5.88
C HIS A 198 -18.21 20.39 6.93
N ALA A 199 -18.67 20.25 8.16
CA ALA A 199 -17.92 19.57 9.21
C ALA A 199 -17.65 18.09 8.88
N VAL A 200 -18.64 17.38 8.35
CA VAL A 200 -18.51 15.97 7.89
C VAL A 200 -17.46 15.84 6.79
N ARG A 201 -17.51 16.72 5.79
CA ARG A 201 -16.55 16.71 4.68
C ARG A 201 -15.11 16.87 5.17
N VAL A 202 -14.86 17.86 6.04
CA VAL A 202 -13.52 18.10 6.60
C VAL A 202 -13.07 16.95 7.51
N GLY A 203 -13.95 16.46 8.39
CA GLY A 203 -13.64 15.33 9.28
C GLY A 203 -13.28 14.06 8.51
N LEU A 204 -14.05 13.73 7.46
CA LEU A 204 -13.79 12.58 6.60
C LEU A 204 -12.49 12.73 5.81
N GLY A 205 -12.28 13.90 5.18
CA GLY A 205 -11.05 14.18 4.45
C GLY A 205 -9.81 14.09 5.35
N THR A 206 -9.90 14.57 6.59
CA THR A 206 -8.82 14.44 7.58
C THR A 206 -8.55 12.97 7.94
N ALA A 207 -9.59 12.17 8.20
CA ALA A 207 -9.42 10.76 8.52
C ALA A 207 -8.78 9.97 7.36
N LEU A 208 -9.20 10.23 6.12
CA LEU A 208 -8.60 9.64 4.92
C LEU A 208 -7.13 10.06 4.75
N ALA A 209 -6.81 11.34 5.00
CA ALA A 209 -5.44 11.83 4.94
C ALA A 209 -4.55 11.15 5.97
N ARG A 210 -5.04 10.96 7.20
CA ARG A 210 -4.35 10.25 8.29
C ARG A 210 -4.15 8.75 8.01
N LEU A 211 -4.98 8.15 7.16
CA LEU A 211 -4.81 6.78 6.66
C LEU A 211 -3.87 6.68 5.45
N GLY A 212 -3.26 7.79 5.02
CA GLY A 212 -2.41 7.85 3.83
C GLY A 212 -3.17 7.82 2.49
N MET A 213 -4.51 7.92 2.52
CA MET A 213 -5.36 7.93 1.33
C MET A 213 -5.46 9.35 0.73
N PHE A 214 -4.32 9.90 0.31
CA PHE A 214 -4.18 11.31 -0.06
C PHE A 214 -5.10 11.79 -1.20
N ALA A 215 -5.22 11.02 -2.28
CA ALA A 215 -6.09 11.39 -3.40
C ALA A 215 -7.57 11.47 -2.98
N ALA A 216 -8.04 10.50 -2.19
CA ALA A 216 -9.41 10.50 -1.67
C ALA A 216 -9.62 11.63 -0.66
N ALA A 217 -8.62 11.89 0.19
CA ALA A 217 -8.68 13.01 1.13
C ALA A 217 -8.85 14.35 0.40
N LEU A 218 -8.03 14.60 -0.62
CA LEU A 218 -8.09 15.83 -1.42
C LEU A 218 -9.44 16.03 -2.08
N SER A 219 -10.12 14.97 -2.55
CA SER A 219 -11.48 15.14 -3.12
C SER A 219 -12.51 15.71 -2.14
N TYR A 220 -12.29 15.59 -0.82
CA TYR A 220 -13.15 16.19 0.20
C TYR A 220 -12.63 17.53 0.71
N VAL A 221 -11.30 17.75 0.74
CA VAL A 221 -10.69 19.00 1.24
C VAL A 221 -10.15 19.92 0.13
N GLU A 222 -10.54 19.71 -1.13
CA GLU A 222 -10.15 20.59 -2.23
C GLU A 222 -10.71 22.00 -2.02
N ASP A 223 -12.02 22.07 -1.71
CA ASP A 223 -12.73 23.28 -1.28
C ASP A 223 -13.06 23.20 0.22
N CYS A 224 -12.20 23.84 1.00
CA CYS A 224 -12.32 23.94 2.46
C CYS A 224 -13.17 25.13 2.92
N ALA A 225 -13.70 25.95 2.01
CA ALA A 225 -14.55 27.05 2.41
C ALA A 225 -15.89 26.53 2.96
N GLY A 226 -16.36 27.14 4.04
CA GLY A 226 -17.65 26.80 4.60
C GLY A 226 -17.99 27.54 5.89
N PRO A 227 -19.21 27.30 6.41
CA PRO A 227 -19.77 28.04 7.55
C PRO A 227 -19.12 27.75 8.91
N VAL A 228 -18.28 26.70 8.99
CA VAL A 228 -17.59 26.32 10.24
C VAL A 228 -16.13 26.77 10.15
N ALA A 229 -15.80 27.90 10.77
CA ALA A 229 -14.49 28.52 10.65
C ALA A 229 -13.33 27.58 11.07
N VAL A 230 -13.48 26.88 12.20
CA VAL A 230 -12.44 25.95 12.69
C VAL A 230 -12.22 24.80 11.71
N ALA A 231 -13.29 24.22 11.15
CA ALA A 231 -13.19 23.16 10.16
C ALA A 231 -12.56 23.67 8.84
N ALA A 232 -12.83 24.91 8.44
CA ALA A 232 -12.20 25.49 7.27
C ALA A 232 -10.67 25.61 7.45
N VAL A 233 -10.22 26.07 8.62
CA VAL A 233 -8.78 26.14 8.95
C VAL A 233 -8.13 24.77 8.95
N ASP A 234 -8.72 23.81 9.66
CA ASP A 234 -8.23 22.42 9.73
C ASP A 234 -8.17 21.77 8.33
N GLY A 235 -9.21 21.97 7.51
CA GLY A 235 -9.27 21.44 6.16
C GLY A 235 -8.14 21.97 5.27
N VAL A 236 -7.90 23.29 5.30
CA VAL A 236 -6.81 23.90 4.51
C VAL A 236 -5.44 23.44 5.02
N LEU A 237 -5.28 23.31 6.34
CA LEU A 237 -4.05 22.78 6.92
C LEU A 237 -3.80 21.34 6.46
N VAL A 238 -4.81 20.47 6.56
CA VAL A 238 -4.72 19.07 6.08
C VAL A 238 -4.40 19.03 4.59
N LYS A 239 -5.07 19.85 3.76
CA LYS A 239 -4.77 19.97 2.33
C LYS A 239 -3.29 20.27 2.08
N ALA A 240 -2.75 21.27 2.78
CA ALA A 240 -1.34 21.64 2.62
C ALA A 240 -0.39 20.53 3.07
N LEU A 241 -0.67 19.85 4.19
CA LEU A 241 0.16 18.74 4.68
C LEU A 241 0.11 17.53 3.74
N VAL A 242 -1.02 17.28 3.09
CA VAL A 242 -1.17 16.23 2.07
C VAL A 242 -0.36 16.57 0.81
N LEU A 243 -0.48 17.79 0.29
CA LEU A 243 0.32 18.26 -0.86
C LEU A 243 1.82 18.12 -0.58
N ARG A 244 2.25 18.50 0.63
CA ARG A 244 3.63 18.33 1.09
C ARG A 244 4.05 16.85 1.09
N ALA A 245 3.20 15.95 1.58
CA ALA A 245 3.47 14.50 1.59
C ALA A 245 3.56 13.89 0.18
N GLN A 246 2.92 14.50 -0.82
CA GLN A 246 2.99 14.09 -2.23
C GLN A 246 4.20 14.67 -2.98
N GLY A 247 5.04 15.47 -2.31
CA GLY A 247 6.21 16.11 -2.92
C GLY A 247 5.93 17.48 -3.54
N GLU A 248 4.72 18.02 -3.41
CA GLU A 248 4.31 19.34 -3.89
C GLU A 248 4.59 20.44 -2.84
N GLY A 249 5.84 20.51 -2.38
CA GLY A 249 6.24 21.38 -1.27
C GLY A 249 6.02 22.87 -1.53
N ASP A 250 6.24 23.33 -2.77
CA ASP A 250 6.06 24.73 -3.15
C ASP A 250 4.58 25.15 -3.11
N VAL A 251 3.69 24.32 -3.66
CA VAL A 251 2.24 24.53 -3.62
C VAL A 251 1.73 24.49 -2.18
N ALA A 252 2.22 23.55 -1.37
CA ALA A 252 1.89 23.47 0.04
C ALA A 252 2.30 24.73 0.80
N ALA A 253 3.46 25.32 0.49
CA ALA A 253 3.93 26.55 1.11
C ALA A 253 3.04 27.75 0.76
N GLU A 254 2.59 27.88 -0.50
CA GLU A 254 1.64 28.93 -0.91
C GLU A 254 0.32 28.82 -0.14
N VAL A 255 -0.22 27.60 -0.04
CA VAL A 255 -1.46 27.34 0.72
C VAL A 255 -1.29 27.71 2.20
N LEU A 256 -0.17 27.33 2.83
CA LEU A 256 0.13 27.66 4.22
C LEU A 256 0.32 29.17 4.45
N GLN A 257 0.95 29.88 3.53
CA GLN A 257 1.09 31.34 3.60
C GLN A 257 -0.28 32.02 3.56
N GLY A 258 -1.16 31.58 2.65
CA GLY A 258 -2.54 32.08 2.59
C GLY A 258 -3.31 31.78 3.88
N LEU A 259 -3.16 30.58 4.42
CA LEU A 259 -3.82 30.17 5.66
C LEU A 259 -3.34 30.98 6.87
N TYR A 260 -2.03 31.18 6.98
CA TYR A 260 -1.41 31.99 8.05
C TYR A 260 -1.84 33.46 7.96
N ALA A 261 -1.88 34.03 6.75
CA ALA A 261 -2.33 35.41 6.56
C ALA A 261 -3.78 35.62 7.00
N ALA A 262 -4.64 34.62 6.79
CA ALA A 262 -6.04 34.66 7.24
C ALA A 262 -6.22 34.36 8.73
N ASN A 263 -5.31 33.59 9.35
CA ASN A 263 -5.42 33.12 10.73
C ASN A 263 -4.09 33.25 11.48
N PRO A 264 -3.60 34.48 11.71
CA PRO A 264 -2.36 34.70 12.45
C PRO A 264 -2.51 34.24 13.91
N GLY A 265 -1.52 33.53 14.45
CA GLY A 265 -1.54 33.00 15.82
C GLY A 265 -1.98 31.54 15.96
N ASP A 266 -2.36 30.87 14.86
CA ASP A 266 -2.56 29.41 14.90
C ASP A 266 -1.22 28.69 14.98
N VAL A 267 -0.98 28.02 16.10
CA VAL A 267 0.29 27.36 16.41
C VAL A 267 0.64 26.25 15.41
N GLN A 268 -0.35 25.49 14.93
CA GLN A 268 -0.07 24.41 13.98
C GLN A 268 0.25 24.96 12.59
N VAL A 269 -0.44 26.01 12.17
CA VAL A 269 -0.17 26.69 10.89
C VAL A 269 1.22 27.35 10.91
N GLU A 270 1.59 28.01 12.02
CA GLU A 270 2.92 28.59 12.21
C GLU A 270 4.03 27.53 12.17
N GLN A 271 3.84 26.40 12.86
CA GLN A 271 4.78 25.28 12.82
C GLN A 271 4.89 24.68 11.42
N ALA A 272 3.76 24.42 10.76
CA ALA A 272 3.75 23.89 9.40
C ALA A 272 4.45 24.80 8.39
N LEU A 273 4.31 26.12 8.55
CA LEU A 273 4.95 27.11 7.66
C LEU A 273 6.46 27.26 7.95
N SER A 274 6.87 27.20 9.22
CA SER A 274 8.26 27.40 9.63
C SER A 274 9.14 26.14 9.51
N ASP A 275 8.55 24.95 9.62
CA ASP A 275 9.26 23.67 9.54
C ASP A 275 8.77 22.85 8.33
N PRO A 276 9.58 22.72 7.26
CA PRO A 276 9.24 21.88 6.11
C PRO A 276 9.11 20.39 6.42
N SER A 277 9.66 19.92 7.55
CA SER A 277 9.53 18.53 8.00
C SER A 277 8.22 18.26 8.74
N PHE A 278 7.52 19.32 9.17
CA PHE A 278 6.20 19.20 9.77
C PHE A 278 5.23 18.66 8.71
N GLY A 279 4.80 17.42 8.91
CA GLY A 279 4.00 16.67 7.94
C GLY A 279 2.81 16.00 8.59
N ILE A 280 1.91 15.48 7.75
CA ILE A 280 0.82 14.66 8.24
C ILE A 280 1.37 13.32 8.75
N VAL A 281 1.19 13.05 10.04
CA VAL A 281 1.48 11.74 10.63
C VAL A 281 0.43 10.75 10.13
N THR A 282 0.86 9.75 9.38
CA THR A 282 0.01 8.71 8.81
C THR A 282 0.09 7.40 9.59
N THR A 283 -1.01 6.66 9.55
CA THR A 283 -1.15 5.30 10.09
C THR A 283 -1.92 4.43 9.10
N THR A 284 -2.19 3.17 9.46
CA THR A 284 -2.99 2.23 8.65
C THR A 284 -4.03 1.53 9.52
N ALA A 285 -5.03 0.94 8.87
CA ALA A 285 -6.05 0.15 9.57
C ALA A 285 -5.46 -0.99 10.40
N ALA A 286 -4.42 -1.65 9.88
CA ALA A 286 -3.73 -2.72 10.60
C ALA A 286 -3.01 -2.21 11.86
N ARG A 287 -2.34 -1.05 11.76
CA ARG A 287 -1.64 -0.41 12.89
C ARG A 287 -2.61 -0.03 14.01
N ILE A 288 -3.72 0.61 13.66
CA ILE A 288 -4.78 0.96 14.62
C ILE A 288 -5.33 -0.30 15.29
N ALA A 289 -5.59 -1.38 14.53
CA ALA A 289 -6.14 -2.62 15.04
C ALA A 289 -5.20 -3.38 15.99
N ALA A 290 -3.88 -3.21 15.86
CA ALA A 290 -2.90 -3.87 16.73
C ALA A 290 -2.44 -3.02 17.92
N ARG A 291 -3.08 -1.88 18.19
CA ARG A 291 -2.87 -1.13 19.44
C ARG A 291 -3.13 -2.04 20.64
N THR A 292 -2.28 -1.94 21.66
CA THR A 292 -2.48 -2.69 22.91
C THR A 292 -3.70 -2.16 23.66
N ASP A 293 -3.87 -0.84 23.70
CA ASP A 293 -5.13 -0.20 24.07
C ASP A 293 -5.73 0.45 22.82
N PRO A 294 -6.89 -0.02 22.32
CA PRO A 294 -7.53 0.53 21.13
C PRO A 294 -7.78 2.05 21.18
N TRP A 295 -7.91 2.62 22.38
CA TRP A 295 -8.23 4.03 22.61
C TRP A 295 -7.01 4.92 22.83
N ASP A 296 -5.82 4.33 23.01
CA ASP A 296 -4.57 5.05 23.21
C ASP A 296 -3.70 4.98 21.93
N PRO A 297 -3.58 6.08 21.17
CA PRO A 297 -2.74 6.12 19.98
C PRO A 297 -1.25 5.92 20.28
N ASP A 298 -0.80 6.17 21.52
CA ASP A 298 0.61 5.99 21.90
C ASP A 298 0.97 4.50 22.07
N THR A 299 -0.03 3.61 22.15
CA THR A 299 0.18 2.15 22.16
C THR A 299 0.19 1.52 20.76
N GLU A 300 0.13 2.34 19.71
CA GLU A 300 0.18 1.89 18.33
C GLU A 300 1.58 1.37 17.98
N PRO A 301 1.70 0.13 17.47
CA PRO A 301 3.00 -0.38 17.08
C PRO A 301 3.59 0.45 15.93
N THR A 302 4.91 0.54 15.91
CA THR A 302 5.65 1.25 14.86
C THR A 302 5.53 0.51 13.54
N ALA A 303 5.84 1.20 12.43
CA ALA A 303 5.89 0.54 11.11
C ALA A 303 6.86 -0.65 11.08
N ALA A 304 7.89 -0.65 11.94
CA ALA A 304 8.86 -1.74 12.09
C ALA A 304 8.26 -2.99 12.75
N ASP A 305 7.29 -2.84 13.65
CA ASP A 305 6.64 -3.96 14.36
C ASP A 305 5.67 -4.76 13.47
N PHE A 306 5.28 -4.18 12.35
CA PHE A 306 4.51 -4.83 11.28
C PHE A 306 5.38 -5.43 10.18
N VAL A 307 6.71 -5.33 10.30
CA VAL A 307 7.63 -6.04 9.42
C VAL A 307 7.76 -7.47 9.95
N ASP A 308 7.02 -8.37 9.30
CA ASP A 308 7.06 -9.81 9.57
C ASP A 308 8.53 -10.32 9.64
N PRO A 309 8.99 -10.82 10.81
CA PRO A 309 10.34 -11.34 10.99
C PRO A 309 10.69 -12.46 10.01
N ASP A 310 9.71 -13.28 9.62
CA ASP A 310 9.89 -14.36 8.65
C ASP A 310 10.16 -13.78 7.26
N LEU A 311 9.59 -12.62 6.94
CA LEU A 311 9.84 -11.85 5.72
C LEU A 311 11.26 -11.28 5.69
N LEU A 312 11.79 -10.81 6.82
CA LEU A 312 13.16 -10.29 6.91
C LEU A 312 14.19 -11.43 6.83
N GLY A 313 13.91 -12.57 7.49
CA GLY A 313 14.67 -13.80 7.34
C GLY A 313 14.66 -14.33 5.90
N ARG A 314 13.49 -14.36 5.25
CA ARG A 314 13.33 -14.76 3.85
C ARG A 314 14.10 -13.84 2.90
N LYS A 315 14.04 -12.52 3.12
CA LYS A 315 14.79 -11.54 2.33
C LYS A 315 16.31 -11.74 2.43
N ALA A 316 16.82 -11.96 3.63
CA ALA A 316 18.23 -12.26 3.84
C ALA A 316 18.64 -13.59 3.19
N ALA A 317 17.81 -14.63 3.31
CA ALA A 317 18.04 -15.93 2.68
C ALA A 317 18.06 -15.82 1.14
N LEU A 318 17.09 -15.12 0.53
CA LEU A 318 17.06 -14.87 -0.91
C LEU A 318 18.29 -14.11 -1.41
N LEU A 319 18.78 -13.14 -0.64
CA LEU A 319 19.98 -12.40 -1.01
C LEU A 319 21.23 -13.29 -0.98
N GLY A 320 21.38 -14.11 0.07
CA GLY A 320 22.49 -15.06 0.16
C GLY A 320 22.43 -16.16 -0.91
N GLU A 321 21.22 -16.64 -1.23
CA GLU A 321 21.00 -17.58 -2.33
C GLU A 321 21.42 -16.98 -3.67
N ALA A 322 20.99 -15.75 -3.96
CA ALA A 322 21.35 -15.06 -5.20
C ALA A 322 22.86 -14.81 -5.33
N GLU A 323 23.55 -14.48 -4.23
CA GLU A 323 25.01 -14.32 -4.21
C GLU A 323 25.74 -15.64 -4.47
N ARG A 324 25.26 -16.74 -3.88
CA ARG A 324 25.80 -18.07 -4.14
C ARG A 324 25.60 -18.48 -5.59
N GLU A 325 24.38 -18.34 -6.12
CA GLU A 325 24.07 -18.63 -7.53
C GLU A 325 24.92 -17.79 -8.47
N LEU A 326 25.10 -16.50 -8.19
CA LEU A 326 25.96 -15.62 -8.98
C LEU A 326 27.42 -16.09 -8.96
N GLY A 327 27.91 -16.56 -7.82
CA GLY A 327 29.26 -17.09 -7.65
C GLY A 327 29.51 -18.42 -8.37
N GLU A 328 28.46 -19.23 -8.56
CA GLU A 328 28.53 -20.52 -9.27
C GLU A 328 28.64 -20.39 -10.79
N PHE A 329 28.28 -19.24 -11.38
CA PHE A 329 28.49 -19.03 -12.81
C PHE A 329 29.99 -19.01 -13.13
N ILE A 330 30.38 -19.89 -14.05
CA ILE A 330 31.73 -19.96 -14.58
C ILE A 330 31.99 -18.70 -15.42
N GLY A 331 33.12 -18.06 -15.18
CA GLY A 331 33.47 -16.80 -15.85
C GLY A 331 32.55 -15.63 -15.48
N LEU A 332 32.30 -14.74 -16.45
CA LEU A 332 31.43 -13.56 -16.33
C LEU A 332 31.83 -12.56 -15.22
N ASP A 333 33.13 -12.43 -14.92
CA ASP A 333 33.61 -11.55 -13.85
C ASP A 333 33.13 -10.09 -14.02
N GLU A 334 33.10 -9.60 -15.25
CA GLU A 334 32.57 -8.26 -15.56
C GLU A 334 31.07 -8.13 -15.20
N VAL A 335 30.26 -9.15 -15.49
CA VAL A 335 28.83 -9.16 -15.15
C VAL A 335 28.65 -9.24 -13.64
N LYS A 336 29.42 -10.10 -12.96
CA LYS A 336 29.39 -10.24 -11.49
C LYS A 336 29.69 -8.91 -10.80
N ASP A 337 30.72 -8.20 -11.26
CA ASP A 337 31.10 -6.87 -10.77
C ASP A 337 29.99 -5.83 -11.02
N GLN A 338 29.39 -5.83 -12.21
CA GLN A 338 28.30 -4.92 -12.55
C GLN A 338 27.05 -5.18 -11.68
N VAL A 339 26.71 -6.45 -11.43
CA VAL A 339 25.61 -6.84 -10.54
C VAL A 339 25.91 -6.46 -9.09
N ALA A 340 27.14 -6.64 -8.61
CA ALA A 340 27.55 -6.22 -7.27
C ALA A 340 27.44 -4.70 -7.06
N ARG A 341 27.83 -3.91 -8.07
CA ARG A 341 27.65 -2.45 -8.08
C ARG A 341 26.17 -2.05 -8.09
N LEU A 342 25.36 -2.77 -8.87
CA LEU A 342 23.91 -2.56 -8.93
C LEU A 342 23.25 -2.80 -7.57
N LYS A 343 23.55 -3.93 -6.93
CA LYS A 343 23.13 -4.28 -5.58
C LYS A 343 23.48 -3.16 -4.59
N SER A 344 24.74 -2.72 -4.59
CA SER A 344 25.23 -1.68 -3.69
C SER A 344 24.52 -0.35 -3.90
N SER A 345 24.27 0.04 -5.16
CA SER A 345 23.53 1.27 -5.48
C SER A 345 22.09 1.23 -4.96
N VAL A 346 21.39 0.09 -5.09
CA VAL A 346 20.01 -0.05 -4.64
C VAL A 346 19.95 -0.07 -3.10
N ALA A 347 20.80 -0.86 -2.46
CA ALA A 347 20.87 -0.95 -0.99
C ALA A 347 21.13 0.41 -0.34
N MET A 348 22.06 1.21 -0.87
CA MET A 348 22.33 2.56 -0.36
C MET A 348 21.22 3.55 -0.70
N GLY A 349 20.54 3.40 -1.84
CA GLY A 349 19.36 4.19 -2.19
C GLY A 349 18.23 4.01 -1.17
N LEU A 350 17.86 2.75 -0.90
CA LEU A 350 16.82 2.40 0.07
C LEU A 350 17.16 2.92 1.48
N ARG A 351 18.40 2.70 1.94
CA ARG A 351 18.85 3.19 3.25
C ARG A 351 18.83 4.72 3.40
N ARG A 352 19.02 5.46 2.30
CA ARG A 352 18.88 6.93 2.29
C ARG A 352 17.41 7.34 2.35
N GLN A 353 16.55 6.65 1.61
CA GLN A 353 15.11 6.89 1.60
C GLN A 353 14.48 6.62 2.98
N GLU A 354 14.86 5.53 3.65
CA GLU A 354 14.43 5.21 5.03
C GLU A 354 14.79 6.31 6.05
N ARG A 355 15.82 7.10 5.76
CA ARG A 355 16.27 8.22 6.60
C ARG A 355 15.72 9.58 6.15
N GLY A 356 14.79 9.60 5.20
CA GLY A 356 14.21 10.83 4.65
C GLY A 356 15.22 11.69 3.86
N LEU A 357 16.37 11.13 3.46
CA LEU A 357 17.36 11.87 2.67
C LEU A 357 16.94 11.91 1.21
N ALA A 358 17.25 13.01 0.53
CA ALA A 358 17.04 13.12 -0.91
C ALA A 358 17.79 11.99 -1.65
N VAL A 359 17.02 11.22 -2.41
CA VAL A 359 17.51 10.20 -3.34
C VAL A 359 17.04 10.62 -4.73
N ALA A 360 17.97 10.72 -5.68
CA ALA A 360 17.59 10.95 -7.07
C ALA A 360 16.72 9.77 -7.52
N GLN A 361 15.50 10.04 -7.99
CA GLN A 361 14.64 9.01 -8.56
C GLN A 361 15.28 8.49 -9.83
N ARG A 362 15.88 7.31 -9.74
CA ARG A 362 16.55 6.64 -10.86
C ARG A 362 15.72 5.44 -11.25
N SER A 363 15.52 5.27 -12.55
CA SER A 363 14.93 4.04 -13.08
C SER A 363 15.78 2.82 -12.69
N HIS A 364 15.09 1.74 -12.33
CA HIS A 364 15.68 0.44 -12.00
C HIS A 364 15.68 -0.55 -13.18
N HIS A 365 15.17 -0.12 -14.34
CA HIS A 365 15.14 -0.92 -15.56
C HIS A 365 16.55 -1.13 -16.14
N LEU A 366 16.78 -2.26 -16.79
CA LEU A 366 18.11 -2.70 -17.22
C LEU A 366 18.14 -3.11 -18.70
N VAL A 367 19.31 -2.94 -19.32
CA VAL A 367 19.61 -3.42 -20.67
C VAL A 367 20.65 -4.53 -20.59
N PHE A 368 20.32 -5.75 -20.99
CA PHE A 368 21.23 -6.90 -21.03
C PHE A 368 21.75 -7.09 -22.46
N ALA A 369 22.95 -6.59 -22.73
CA ALA A 369 23.53 -6.58 -24.06
C ALA A 369 24.57 -7.69 -24.22
N GLY A 370 24.36 -8.62 -25.16
CA GLY A 370 25.37 -9.61 -25.51
C GLY A 370 24.86 -10.78 -26.35
N PRO A 371 25.77 -11.63 -26.86
CA PRO A 371 25.43 -12.77 -27.71
C PRO A 371 24.52 -13.82 -27.03
N PRO A 372 23.81 -14.67 -27.79
CA PRO A 372 23.01 -15.76 -27.22
C PRO A 372 23.90 -16.75 -26.47
N GLY A 373 23.33 -17.34 -25.41
CA GLY A 373 24.02 -18.33 -24.59
C GLY A 373 25.07 -17.78 -23.62
N THR A 374 25.09 -16.47 -23.35
CA THR A 374 25.97 -15.82 -22.37
C THR A 374 25.35 -15.69 -20.96
N GLY A 375 24.22 -16.34 -20.70
CA GLY A 375 23.61 -16.39 -19.35
C GLY A 375 22.66 -15.23 -19.00
N LYS A 376 22.30 -14.35 -19.94
CA LYS A 376 21.38 -13.21 -19.73
C LYS A 376 20.11 -13.56 -18.94
N THR A 377 19.36 -14.56 -19.40
CA THR A 377 18.11 -15.00 -18.77
C THR A 377 18.33 -15.51 -17.35
N THR A 378 19.43 -16.23 -17.11
CA THR A 378 19.75 -16.78 -15.80
C THR A 378 20.17 -15.67 -14.83
N ILE A 379 21.00 -14.71 -15.27
CA ILE A 379 21.36 -13.54 -14.48
C ILE A 379 20.15 -12.65 -14.19
N ALA A 380 19.15 -12.59 -15.08
CA ALA A 380 17.92 -11.84 -14.79
C ALA A 380 17.17 -12.39 -13.56
N ARG A 381 17.17 -13.72 -13.37
CA ARG A 381 16.59 -14.38 -12.18
C ARG A 381 17.37 -14.06 -10.91
N VAL A 382 18.71 -14.05 -11.00
CA VAL A 382 19.58 -13.63 -9.90
C VAL A 382 19.30 -12.18 -9.51
N VAL A 383 19.21 -11.26 -10.48
CA VAL A 383 18.88 -9.86 -10.24
C VAL A 383 17.50 -9.70 -9.61
N ALA A 384 16.50 -10.48 -10.03
CA ALA A 384 15.17 -10.49 -9.43
C ALA A 384 15.21 -10.91 -7.96
N LYS A 385 15.95 -11.97 -7.62
CA LYS A 385 16.18 -12.40 -6.23
C LYS A 385 16.88 -11.32 -5.40
N ILE A 386 17.90 -10.67 -5.95
CA ILE A 386 18.61 -9.56 -5.28
C ILE A 386 17.64 -8.41 -4.99
N TYR A 387 16.86 -7.97 -5.99
CA TYR A 387 15.91 -6.87 -5.82
C TYR A 387 14.79 -7.21 -4.83
N CYS A 388 14.30 -8.45 -4.82
CA CYS A 388 13.35 -8.94 -3.82
C CYS A 388 13.97 -8.99 -2.42
N GLY A 389 15.19 -9.52 -2.29
CA GLY A 389 15.94 -9.60 -1.04
C GLY A 389 16.28 -8.23 -0.43
N LEU A 390 16.53 -7.22 -1.28
CA LEU A 390 16.71 -5.83 -0.84
C LEU A 390 15.38 -5.13 -0.51
N GLY A 391 14.24 -5.71 -0.87
CA GLY A 391 12.91 -5.12 -0.65
C GLY A 391 12.48 -4.09 -1.69
N LEU A 392 13.18 -4.01 -2.84
CA LEU A 392 12.76 -3.19 -3.98
C LEU A 392 11.53 -3.81 -4.68
N LEU A 393 11.51 -5.13 -4.81
CA LEU A 393 10.39 -5.91 -5.37
C LEU A 393 9.76 -6.78 -4.29
N LYS A 394 8.48 -7.13 -4.43
CA LYS A 394 7.81 -8.03 -3.48
C LYS A 394 7.98 -9.50 -3.83
N LYS A 395 8.28 -9.80 -5.10
CA LYS A 395 8.42 -11.15 -5.64
C LYS A 395 9.72 -11.25 -6.46
N GLU A 396 10.31 -12.43 -6.43
CA GLU A 396 11.50 -12.84 -7.18
C GLU A 396 11.18 -13.38 -8.60
N ASN A 397 9.92 -13.29 -9.03
CA ASN A 397 9.48 -13.85 -10.31
C ASN A 397 10.03 -13.05 -11.49
N VAL A 398 10.48 -13.79 -12.51
CA VAL A 398 10.83 -13.25 -13.82
C VAL A 398 9.82 -13.77 -14.83
N ARG A 399 9.07 -12.86 -15.45
CA ARG A 399 8.19 -13.16 -16.57
C ARG A 399 8.96 -12.93 -17.87
N GLU A 400 9.40 -14.01 -18.48
CA GLU A 400 10.02 -13.99 -19.81
C GLU A 400 8.95 -13.84 -20.88
N VAL A 401 9.19 -12.93 -21.83
CA VAL A 401 8.25 -12.61 -22.91
C VAL A 401 8.99 -12.37 -24.22
N HIS A 402 8.34 -12.76 -25.31
CA HIS A 402 8.80 -12.52 -26.66
C HIS A 402 7.81 -11.62 -27.41
N ARG A 403 8.20 -11.17 -28.61
CA ARG A 403 7.35 -10.34 -29.49
C ARG A 403 5.94 -10.90 -29.67
N ALA A 404 5.81 -12.22 -29.87
CA ALA A 404 4.53 -12.88 -30.11
C ALA A 404 3.58 -12.79 -28.90
N ASP A 405 4.10 -12.59 -27.69
CA ASP A 405 3.32 -12.46 -26.47
C ASP A 405 2.75 -11.05 -26.30
N LEU A 406 3.37 -10.04 -26.91
CA LEU A 406 2.96 -8.64 -26.77
C LEU A 406 2.04 -8.17 -27.91
N ILE A 407 2.28 -8.65 -29.13
CA ILE A 407 1.56 -8.20 -30.32
C ILE A 407 0.29 -9.04 -30.54
N GLY A 408 -0.84 -8.36 -30.73
CA GLY A 408 -2.13 -8.93 -31.13
C GLY A 408 -2.33 -8.94 -32.65
N GLN A 409 -3.35 -9.63 -33.13
CA GLN A 409 -3.67 -9.70 -34.56
C GLN A 409 -4.67 -8.62 -35.01
N HIS A 410 -5.41 -8.03 -34.08
CA HIS A 410 -6.45 -7.03 -34.34
C HIS A 410 -6.16 -5.67 -33.67
N ILE A 411 -6.83 -4.62 -34.15
CA ILE A 411 -6.74 -3.26 -33.58
C ILE A 411 -7.24 -3.27 -32.14
N GLY A 412 -6.46 -2.67 -31.21
CA GLY A 412 -6.74 -2.64 -29.77
C GLY A 412 -6.34 -3.90 -28.99
N GLU A 413 -6.11 -5.02 -29.68
CA GLU A 413 -5.71 -6.28 -29.02
C GLU A 413 -4.29 -6.20 -28.46
N THR A 414 -3.39 -5.50 -29.16
CA THR A 414 -1.97 -5.37 -28.74
C THR A 414 -1.82 -4.64 -27.41
N GLU A 415 -2.58 -3.57 -27.19
CA GLU A 415 -2.56 -2.83 -25.92
C GLU A 415 -3.08 -3.70 -24.78
N ALA A 416 -4.22 -4.37 -24.96
CA ALA A 416 -4.80 -5.25 -23.95
C ALA A 416 -3.86 -6.42 -23.60
N LYS A 417 -3.23 -7.02 -24.61
CA LYS A 417 -2.29 -8.14 -24.45
C LYS A 417 -1.01 -7.69 -23.75
N THR A 418 -0.46 -6.54 -24.14
CA THR A 418 0.72 -5.94 -23.49
C THR A 418 0.45 -5.63 -22.02
N ASN A 419 -0.70 -5.00 -21.71
CA ASN A 419 -1.11 -4.74 -20.33
C ASN A 419 -1.27 -6.03 -19.51
N ALA A 420 -1.95 -7.05 -20.05
CA ALA A 420 -2.12 -8.33 -19.35
C ALA A 420 -0.77 -9.00 -19.04
N VAL A 421 0.18 -8.92 -19.97
CA VAL A 421 1.54 -9.43 -19.77
C VAL A 421 2.27 -8.65 -18.69
N ILE A 422 2.20 -7.31 -18.70
CA ILE A 422 2.81 -6.45 -17.68
C ILE A 422 2.18 -6.72 -16.31
N ASP A 423 0.86 -6.84 -16.23
CA ASP A 423 0.13 -7.15 -15.00
C ASP A 423 0.58 -8.48 -14.39
N SER A 424 0.86 -9.48 -15.23
CA SER A 424 1.41 -10.76 -14.78
C SER A 424 2.84 -10.67 -14.21
N ALA A 425 3.57 -9.59 -14.54
CA ALA A 425 4.93 -9.32 -14.10
C ALA A 425 5.02 -8.29 -12.95
N LEU A 426 3.89 -7.72 -12.50
CA LEU A 426 3.86 -6.75 -11.41
C LEU A 426 4.40 -7.33 -10.10
N ASP A 427 5.03 -6.45 -9.34
CA ASP A 427 5.77 -6.72 -8.11
C ASP A 427 7.03 -7.60 -8.34
N GLY A 428 7.45 -7.77 -9.59
CA GLY A 428 8.58 -8.59 -10.04
C GLY A 428 9.31 -8.02 -11.26
N VAL A 429 9.87 -8.91 -12.09
CA VAL A 429 10.65 -8.56 -13.28
C VAL A 429 9.97 -9.01 -14.57
N LEU A 430 9.88 -8.12 -15.55
CA LEU A 430 9.50 -8.43 -16.94
C LEU A 430 10.76 -8.50 -17.81
N PHE A 431 11.05 -9.67 -18.38
CA PHE A 431 12.23 -9.90 -19.23
C PHE A 431 11.82 -10.02 -20.70
N LEU A 432 12.15 -9.02 -21.51
CA LEU A 432 11.91 -9.00 -22.94
C LEU A 432 13.16 -9.48 -23.69
N ASP A 433 13.13 -10.71 -24.19
CA ASP A 433 14.22 -11.20 -25.04
C ASP A 433 14.04 -10.73 -26.48
N GLU A 434 15.14 -10.37 -27.12
CA GLU A 434 15.19 -9.79 -28.46
C GLU A 434 14.23 -8.60 -28.64
N ALA A 435 14.22 -7.66 -27.69
CA ALA A 435 13.28 -6.53 -27.67
C ALA A 435 13.27 -5.70 -28.97
N TYR A 436 14.40 -5.64 -29.69
CA TYR A 436 14.52 -4.99 -30.99
C TYR A 436 13.58 -5.57 -32.07
N ALA A 437 13.12 -6.81 -31.91
CA ALA A 437 12.16 -7.45 -32.81
C ALA A 437 10.79 -6.73 -32.83
N LEU A 438 10.49 -5.91 -31.81
CA LEU A 438 9.29 -5.06 -31.79
C LEU A 438 9.33 -3.96 -32.87
N VAL A 439 10.54 -3.56 -33.31
CA VAL A 439 10.77 -2.48 -34.29
C VAL A 439 11.24 -3.01 -35.65
N ALA A 440 11.82 -4.20 -35.70
CA ALA A 440 12.66 -4.67 -36.83
C ALA A 440 11.95 -5.00 -38.16
N THR A 441 10.62 -5.04 -38.25
CA THR A 441 9.95 -5.32 -39.53
C THR A 441 9.56 -4.03 -40.22
N GLY A 442 10.25 -3.66 -41.30
CA GLY A 442 9.91 -2.54 -42.21
C GLY A 442 8.58 -2.67 -42.96
N ALA A 443 7.66 -3.50 -42.47
CA ALA A 443 6.24 -3.47 -42.84
C ALA A 443 5.54 -2.44 -41.93
N LYS A 444 4.61 -1.66 -42.49
CA LYS A 444 3.73 -0.70 -41.81
C LYS A 444 2.90 -1.35 -40.67
N ASN A 445 3.54 -1.76 -39.57
CA ASN A 445 2.90 -2.44 -38.47
C ASN A 445 2.91 -1.54 -37.23
N ASP A 446 1.92 -0.64 -37.18
CA ASP A 446 1.68 0.31 -36.07
C ASP A 446 1.58 -0.38 -34.70
N PHE A 447 1.26 -1.68 -34.68
CA PHE A 447 1.09 -2.47 -33.45
C PHE A 447 2.37 -2.59 -32.59
N GLY A 448 3.56 -2.65 -33.20
CA GLY A 448 4.81 -2.73 -32.43
C GLY A 448 5.08 -1.47 -31.62
N LEU A 449 4.79 -0.30 -32.21
CA LEU A 449 4.89 0.99 -31.54
C LEU A 449 3.87 1.11 -30.40
N VAL A 450 2.63 0.64 -30.61
CA VAL A 450 1.61 0.61 -29.54
C VAL A 450 2.07 -0.19 -28.33
N ALA A 451 2.72 -1.35 -28.54
CA ALA A 451 3.27 -2.14 -27.43
C ALA A 451 4.39 -1.39 -26.69
N ILE A 452 5.26 -0.67 -27.40
CA ILE A 452 6.33 0.15 -26.82
C ILE A 452 5.76 1.32 -26.01
N ASP A 453 4.77 2.03 -26.54
CA ASP A 453 4.12 3.15 -25.86
C ASP A 453 3.40 2.68 -24.59
N THR A 454 2.71 1.54 -24.67
CA THR A 454 2.07 0.89 -23.51
C THR A 454 3.12 0.52 -22.45
N LEU A 455 4.24 -0.09 -22.87
CA LEU A 455 5.34 -0.45 -21.98
C LEU A 455 5.94 0.78 -21.29
N LEU A 456 6.21 1.86 -22.04
CA LEU A 456 6.74 3.11 -21.50
C LEU A 456 5.82 3.76 -20.46
N ALA A 457 4.51 3.75 -20.70
CA ALA A 457 3.52 4.27 -19.76
C ALA A 457 3.52 3.47 -18.45
N ARG A 458 3.55 2.13 -18.53
CA ARG A 458 3.58 1.25 -17.35
C ARG A 458 4.91 1.31 -16.60
N MET A 459 6.03 1.49 -17.31
CA MET A 459 7.34 1.71 -16.69
C MET A 459 7.38 2.97 -15.81
N GLU A 460 6.62 4.01 -16.15
CA GLU A 460 6.52 5.21 -15.30
C GLU A 460 5.50 5.02 -14.16
N ASN A 461 4.29 4.53 -14.48
CA ASN A 461 3.20 4.42 -13.52
C ASN A 461 3.47 3.37 -12.42
N ASP A 462 4.22 2.32 -12.74
CA ASP A 462 4.47 1.18 -11.84
C ASP A 462 5.96 1.05 -11.48
N ARG A 463 6.74 2.14 -11.57
CA ARG A 463 8.20 2.16 -11.37
C ARG A 463 8.71 1.56 -10.04
N ASP A 464 7.89 1.60 -8.99
CA ASP A 464 8.19 1.06 -7.66
C ASP A 464 7.79 -0.42 -7.52
N ARG A 465 7.15 -0.99 -8.53
CA ARG A 465 6.59 -2.35 -8.52
C ARG A 465 7.04 -3.19 -9.70
N LEU A 466 7.59 -2.60 -10.75
CA LEU A 466 7.95 -3.31 -11.98
C LEU A 466 9.38 -2.97 -12.37
N VAL A 467 10.18 -4.00 -12.62
CA VAL A 467 11.49 -3.86 -13.28
C VAL A 467 11.43 -4.52 -14.65
N VAL A 468 11.63 -3.72 -15.70
CA VAL A 468 11.77 -4.21 -17.06
C VAL A 468 13.25 -4.43 -17.40
N ILE A 469 13.56 -5.61 -17.93
CA ILE A 469 14.88 -5.95 -18.48
C ILE A 469 14.70 -6.25 -19.97
N VAL A 470 15.38 -5.50 -20.82
CA VAL A 470 15.43 -5.77 -22.27
C VAL A 470 16.74 -6.47 -22.62
N ALA A 471 16.68 -7.51 -23.44
CA ALA A 471 17.85 -8.29 -23.82
C ALA A 471 18.02 -8.40 -25.34
N GLY A 472 19.26 -8.55 -25.79
CA GLY A 472 19.60 -8.67 -27.20
C GLY A 472 21.07 -8.36 -27.49
N TYR A 473 21.41 -8.25 -28.76
CA TYR A 473 22.73 -7.81 -29.19
C TYR A 473 22.88 -6.30 -28.99
N ARG A 474 24.08 -5.85 -28.62
CA ARG A 474 24.35 -4.44 -28.29
C ARG A 474 23.89 -3.47 -29.38
N ALA A 475 24.35 -3.69 -30.62
CA ALA A 475 24.02 -2.83 -31.74
C ALA A 475 22.51 -2.78 -32.06
N ASP A 476 21.80 -3.91 -31.88
CA ASP A 476 20.38 -3.99 -32.16
C ASP A 476 19.55 -3.32 -31.03
N LEU A 477 20.00 -3.46 -29.77
CA LEU A 477 19.43 -2.75 -28.62
C LEU A 477 19.67 -1.25 -28.70
N ASP A 478 20.85 -0.80 -29.11
CA ASP A 478 21.13 0.63 -29.27
C ASP A 478 20.17 1.26 -30.30
N ARG A 479 19.94 0.59 -31.44
CA ARG A 479 18.92 1.02 -32.43
C ARG A 479 17.51 1.02 -31.87
N PHE A 480 17.15 0.02 -31.07
CA PHE A 480 15.85 -0.05 -30.39
C PHE A 480 15.65 1.14 -29.43
N LEU A 481 16.65 1.44 -28.60
CA LEU A 481 16.60 2.56 -27.67
C LEU A 481 16.57 3.92 -28.40
N ASP A 482 17.21 4.04 -29.55
CA ASP A 482 17.18 5.23 -30.42
C ASP A 482 15.81 5.47 -31.09
N THR A 483 14.89 4.52 -31.02
CA THR A 483 13.56 4.67 -31.63
C THR A 483 12.68 5.68 -30.89
N ASN A 484 12.89 5.87 -29.58
CA ASN A 484 12.11 6.79 -28.75
C ASN A 484 12.97 7.31 -27.58
N GLU A 485 13.05 8.63 -27.40
CA GLU A 485 13.79 9.27 -26.30
C GLU A 485 13.33 8.78 -24.91
N GLY A 486 12.04 8.43 -24.78
CA GLY A 486 11.47 7.76 -23.62
C GLY A 486 12.26 6.50 -23.26
N LEU A 487 12.56 5.61 -24.20
CA LEU A 487 13.31 4.38 -23.92
C LEU A 487 14.70 4.70 -23.36
N ARG A 488 15.47 5.60 -23.98
CA ARG A 488 16.79 6.01 -23.46
C ARG A 488 16.73 6.57 -22.05
N SER A 489 15.72 7.41 -21.75
CA SER A 489 15.59 8.01 -20.42
C SER A 489 15.23 7.00 -19.32
N ARG A 490 14.48 5.93 -19.65
CA ARG A 490 14.12 4.88 -18.69
C ARG A 490 15.20 3.80 -18.58
N PHE A 491 15.92 3.47 -19.64
CA PHE A 491 16.97 2.46 -19.66
C PHE A 491 18.36 3.07 -19.48
N THR A 492 18.63 3.63 -18.30
CA THR A 492 19.90 4.32 -17.99
C THR A 492 21.06 3.40 -17.62
N ARG A 493 20.79 2.10 -17.40
CA ARG A 493 21.76 1.11 -16.94
C ARG A 493 21.81 -0.04 -17.91
N SER A 494 23.02 -0.48 -18.23
CA SER A 494 23.28 -1.64 -19.08
C SER A 494 24.24 -2.59 -18.37
N ILE A 495 23.98 -3.89 -18.54
CA ILE A 495 24.90 -4.96 -18.20
C ILE A 495 25.37 -5.58 -19.52
N ASP A 496 26.68 -5.55 -19.74
CA ASP A 496 27.32 -6.10 -20.94
C ASP A 496 27.76 -7.54 -20.66
N PHE A 497 27.29 -8.47 -21.50
CA PHE A 497 27.56 -9.90 -21.43
C PHE A 497 28.54 -10.27 -22.54
N PRO A 498 29.85 -10.33 -22.25
CA PRO A 498 30.84 -10.76 -23.23
C PRO A 498 30.63 -12.23 -23.58
N SER A 499 31.20 -12.64 -24.71
CA SER A 499 31.29 -14.06 -25.06
C SER A 499 32.31 -14.75 -24.17
N TYR A 500 32.05 -16.01 -23.87
CA TYR A 500 33.00 -16.81 -23.10
C TYR A 500 34.28 -17.06 -23.89
N SER A 501 35.37 -17.18 -23.16
CA SER A 501 36.62 -17.74 -23.64
C SER A 501 36.50 -19.24 -23.87
N ALA A 502 37.41 -19.80 -24.66
CA ALA A 502 37.47 -21.24 -24.91
C ALA A 502 37.59 -22.04 -23.61
N VAL A 503 38.44 -21.58 -22.69
CA VAL A 503 38.65 -22.21 -21.38
C VAL A 503 37.36 -22.21 -20.56
N GLU A 504 36.67 -21.08 -20.45
CA GLU A 504 35.38 -20.99 -19.73
C GLU A 504 34.32 -21.92 -20.35
N LEU A 505 34.28 -22.07 -21.68
CA LEU A 505 33.34 -22.98 -22.34
C LEU A 505 33.64 -24.46 -22.05
N VAL A 506 34.92 -24.83 -21.92
CA VAL A 506 35.33 -26.18 -21.50
C VAL A 506 34.93 -26.43 -20.04
N GLU A 507 35.16 -25.47 -19.16
CA GLU A 507 34.73 -25.56 -17.76
C GLU A 507 33.20 -25.71 -17.66
N ILE A 508 32.45 -24.96 -18.48
CA ILE A 508 30.98 -25.10 -18.58
C ILE A 508 30.60 -26.50 -19.07
N ALA A 509 31.30 -27.05 -20.07
CA ALA A 509 31.04 -28.40 -20.58
C ALA A 509 31.24 -29.45 -19.49
N GLN A 510 32.35 -29.35 -18.74
CA GLN A 510 32.65 -30.24 -17.62
C GLN A 510 31.59 -30.15 -16.52
N ALA A 511 31.20 -28.94 -16.14
CA ALA A 511 30.17 -28.74 -15.11
C ALA A 511 28.81 -29.32 -15.54
N MET A 512 28.42 -29.13 -16.81
CA MET A 512 27.17 -29.70 -17.35
C MET A 512 27.21 -31.22 -17.41
N ALA A 513 28.34 -31.82 -17.82
CA ALA A 513 28.50 -33.27 -17.86
C ALA A 513 28.48 -33.86 -16.44
N ALA A 514 29.18 -33.24 -15.49
CA ALA A 514 29.21 -33.70 -14.10
C ALA A 514 27.83 -33.70 -13.43
N GLN A 515 26.95 -32.75 -13.76
CA GLN A 515 25.56 -32.74 -13.29
C GLN A 515 24.70 -33.90 -13.83
N ARG A 516 25.20 -34.61 -14.85
CA ARG A 516 24.52 -35.70 -15.56
C ARG A 516 25.25 -37.03 -15.39
N ASP A 517 26.14 -37.12 -14.38
CA ASP A 517 26.99 -38.28 -14.14
C ASP A 517 27.86 -38.66 -15.36
N SER A 518 28.25 -37.67 -16.17
CA SER A 518 29.11 -37.84 -17.34
C SER A 518 30.47 -37.17 -17.12
N VAL A 519 31.54 -37.76 -17.67
CA VAL A 519 32.90 -37.21 -17.60
C VAL A 519 33.54 -37.26 -18.98
N PHE A 520 34.16 -36.16 -19.40
CA PHE A 520 34.95 -36.13 -20.63
C PHE A 520 36.34 -36.71 -20.41
N GLU A 521 36.82 -37.52 -21.35
CA GLU A 521 38.24 -37.87 -21.38
C GLU A 521 39.12 -36.65 -21.68
N ALA A 522 40.39 -36.70 -21.26
CA ALA A 522 41.31 -35.57 -21.41
C ALA A 522 41.49 -35.12 -22.88
N ALA A 523 41.53 -36.06 -23.83
CA ALA A 523 41.66 -35.75 -25.25
C ALA A 523 40.44 -35.02 -25.82
N ALA A 524 39.22 -35.34 -25.33
CA ALA A 524 38.00 -34.65 -25.73
C ALA A 524 38.00 -33.19 -25.26
N LEU A 525 38.47 -32.93 -24.04
CA LEU A 525 38.56 -31.57 -23.49
C LEU A 525 39.54 -30.70 -24.27
N VAL A 526 40.71 -31.23 -24.63
CA VAL A 526 41.68 -30.53 -25.48
C VAL A 526 41.08 -30.19 -26.84
N GLY A 527 40.40 -31.16 -27.48
CA GLY A 527 39.72 -30.94 -28.76
C GLY A 527 38.61 -29.90 -28.69
N LEU A 528 37.84 -29.86 -27.59
CA LEU A 528 36.83 -28.83 -27.36
C LEU A 528 37.44 -27.44 -27.20
N GLU A 529 38.54 -27.32 -26.44
CA GLU A 529 39.22 -26.03 -26.25
C GLU A 529 39.76 -25.47 -27.58
N GLU A 530 40.41 -26.31 -28.38
CA GLU A 530 40.91 -25.95 -29.71
C GLU A 530 39.77 -25.50 -30.64
N LEU A 531 38.68 -26.27 -30.67
CA LEU A 531 37.48 -25.93 -31.43
C LEU A 531 36.89 -24.59 -31.02
N PHE A 532 36.68 -24.36 -29.73
CA PHE A 532 36.12 -23.10 -29.23
C PHE A 532 37.06 -21.92 -29.52
N GLY A 533 38.37 -22.12 -29.43
CA GLY A 533 39.36 -21.13 -29.83
C GLY A 533 39.27 -20.76 -31.32
N GLN A 534 39.10 -21.74 -32.20
CA GLN A 534 38.92 -21.53 -33.64
C GLN A 534 37.59 -20.81 -33.95
N LEU A 535 36.50 -21.17 -33.28
CA LEU A 535 35.19 -20.51 -33.42
C LEU A 535 35.19 -19.08 -32.87
N ALA A 536 35.97 -18.81 -31.83
CA ALA A 536 36.14 -17.46 -31.28
C ALA A 536 36.98 -16.57 -32.22
N GLY A 537 37.94 -17.15 -32.95
CA GLY A 537 38.80 -16.45 -33.90
C GLY A 537 38.24 -16.30 -35.32
N SER A 538 37.14 -16.99 -35.65
CA SER A 538 36.50 -16.95 -36.97
C SER A 538 35.20 -16.14 -36.98
N THR A 539 34.81 -15.65 -38.16
CA THR A 539 33.58 -14.89 -38.36
C THR A 539 32.75 -15.50 -39.47
N THR A 540 31.44 -15.57 -39.26
CA THR A 540 30.45 -16.05 -40.23
C THR A 540 29.34 -15.02 -40.35
N PRO A 541 28.76 -14.78 -41.54
CA PRO A 541 27.54 -13.97 -41.65
C PRO A 541 26.36 -14.70 -40.98
N ASP A 542 25.59 -13.97 -40.17
CA ASP A 542 24.35 -14.47 -39.58
C ASP A 542 23.21 -14.55 -40.61
N ALA A 543 22.01 -14.95 -40.17
CA ALA A 543 20.82 -15.06 -41.02
C ALA A 543 20.40 -13.72 -41.68
N ALA A 544 20.83 -12.58 -41.11
CA ALA A 544 20.60 -11.24 -41.66
C ALA A 544 21.78 -10.74 -42.51
N GLY A 545 22.81 -11.57 -42.74
CA GLY A 545 24.01 -11.23 -43.50
C GLY A 545 25.04 -10.40 -42.72
N VAL A 546 24.87 -10.24 -41.41
CA VAL A 546 25.80 -9.47 -40.56
C VAL A 546 26.94 -10.38 -40.12
N ALA A 547 28.18 -10.00 -40.42
CA ALA A 547 29.36 -10.74 -39.97
C ALA A 547 29.48 -10.70 -38.44
N ARG A 548 29.40 -11.86 -37.80
CA ARG A 548 29.53 -12.05 -36.35
C ARG A 548 30.54 -13.16 -36.08
N ARG A 549 31.08 -13.24 -34.86
CA ARG A 549 31.96 -14.36 -34.51
C ARG A 549 31.20 -15.67 -34.63
N SER A 550 31.86 -16.70 -35.14
CA SER A 550 31.25 -18.01 -35.35
C SER A 550 30.76 -18.61 -34.02
N LEU A 551 31.47 -18.36 -32.92
CA LEU A 551 31.05 -18.72 -31.57
C LEU A 551 29.75 -18.02 -31.11
N ASP A 552 29.58 -16.75 -31.48
CA ASP A 552 28.39 -15.96 -31.12
C ASP A 552 27.14 -16.44 -31.86
N ILE A 553 27.32 -16.89 -33.11
CA ILE A 553 26.27 -17.54 -33.91
C ILE A 553 25.95 -18.93 -33.37
N ALA A 554 26.98 -19.69 -33.00
CA ALA A 554 26.80 -21.01 -32.41
C ALA A 554 26.00 -20.94 -31.10
N GLY A 555 26.15 -19.85 -30.35
CA GLY A 555 25.39 -19.55 -29.15
C GLY A 555 26.08 -19.95 -27.87
N ASN A 556 27.41 -19.83 -27.78
CA ASN A 556 28.18 -19.92 -26.54
C ASN A 556 27.76 -21.12 -25.64
N GLY A 557 27.28 -20.88 -24.42
CA GLY A 557 26.86 -21.94 -23.50
C GLY A 557 25.68 -22.79 -24.00
N ARG A 558 24.83 -22.25 -24.89
CA ARG A 558 23.78 -23.05 -25.57
C ARG A 558 24.42 -24.06 -26.53
N PHE A 559 25.49 -23.67 -27.23
CA PHE A 559 26.24 -24.59 -28.08
C PHE A 559 26.89 -25.69 -27.25
N VAL A 560 27.55 -25.33 -26.14
CA VAL A 560 28.16 -26.30 -25.21
C VAL A 560 27.14 -27.31 -24.71
N ARG A 561 25.96 -26.86 -24.29
CA ARG A 561 24.88 -27.76 -23.87
C ARG A 561 24.51 -28.77 -24.95
N ASN A 562 24.31 -28.31 -26.19
CA ASN A 562 23.98 -29.19 -27.32
C ASN A 562 25.12 -30.19 -27.61
N VAL A 563 26.38 -29.77 -27.46
CA VAL A 563 27.54 -30.64 -27.62
C VAL A 563 27.57 -31.71 -26.52
N VAL A 564 27.31 -31.36 -25.25
CA VAL A 564 27.25 -32.33 -24.15
C VAL A 564 26.13 -33.34 -24.39
N GLU A 565 24.90 -32.87 -24.60
CA GLU A 565 23.72 -33.74 -24.81
C GLU A 565 23.95 -34.70 -25.99
N ARG A 566 24.46 -34.18 -27.12
CA ARG A 566 24.71 -35.00 -28.30
C ARG A 566 25.90 -35.95 -28.14
N SER A 567 26.93 -35.57 -27.39
CA SER A 567 28.07 -36.47 -27.14
C SER A 567 27.70 -37.62 -26.21
N GLU A 568 26.70 -37.44 -25.33
CA GLU A 568 26.11 -38.54 -24.55
C GLU A 568 25.34 -39.51 -25.45
N GLU A 569 24.55 -39.01 -26.41
CA GLU A 569 23.87 -39.84 -27.42
C GLU A 569 24.89 -40.67 -28.24
N GLU A 570 26.00 -40.06 -28.66
CA GLU A 570 27.06 -40.75 -29.40
C GLU A 570 27.79 -41.78 -28.52
N ARG A 571 28.00 -41.49 -27.22
CA ARG A 571 28.51 -42.46 -26.25
C ARG A 571 27.58 -43.66 -26.13
N GLU A 572 26.29 -43.45 -25.96
CA GLU A 572 25.28 -44.52 -25.87
C GLU A 572 25.26 -45.38 -27.13
N PHE A 573 25.29 -44.73 -28.30
CA PHE A 573 25.38 -45.42 -29.59
C PHE A 573 26.65 -46.28 -29.70
N ARG A 574 27.81 -45.72 -29.32
CA ARG A 574 29.09 -46.44 -29.30
C ARG A 574 29.03 -47.67 -28.40
N LEU A 575 28.52 -47.53 -27.18
CA LEU A 575 28.43 -48.64 -26.22
C LEU A 575 27.50 -49.76 -26.72
N ASP A 576 26.33 -49.40 -27.27
CA ASP A 576 25.38 -50.37 -27.85
C ASP A 576 25.95 -51.15 -29.05
N HIS A 577 26.84 -50.52 -29.83
CA HIS A 577 27.44 -51.11 -31.04
C HIS A 577 28.85 -51.67 -30.81
N THR A 578 29.31 -51.76 -29.57
CA THR A 578 30.58 -52.42 -29.24
C THR A 578 30.34 -53.93 -29.15
N ASP A 579 30.99 -54.73 -30.02
CA ASP A 579 30.93 -56.21 -30.04
C ASP A 579 31.60 -56.84 -28.79
N LEU A 580 31.07 -56.56 -27.59
CA LEU A 580 31.35 -57.29 -26.37
C LEU A 580 30.53 -58.57 -26.39
N SER A 581 30.95 -59.49 -27.23
CA SER A 581 30.47 -60.86 -27.29
C SER A 581 30.79 -61.60 -25.98
N GLY A 582 29.95 -61.45 -24.96
CA GLY A 582 29.80 -62.44 -23.89
C GLY A 582 29.92 -62.02 -22.43
N ALA A 583 29.78 -60.74 -22.04
CA ALA A 583 29.65 -60.40 -20.63
C ALA A 583 28.73 -59.18 -20.40
N ASP A 584 27.59 -59.43 -19.74
CA ASP A 584 26.79 -58.42 -19.06
C ASP A 584 27.66 -57.73 -17.99
N ASP A 585 28.22 -56.57 -18.31
CA ASP A 585 28.32 -55.38 -17.43
C ASP A 585 29.35 -54.39 -18.00
N PHE A 586 28.89 -53.23 -18.47
CA PHE A 586 29.76 -52.05 -18.61
C PHE A 586 30.10 -51.54 -17.21
N THR A 587 31.34 -51.12 -16.98
CA THR A 587 31.68 -50.47 -15.70
C THR A 587 31.05 -49.08 -15.63
N ASP A 588 30.80 -48.57 -14.42
CA ASP A 588 30.33 -47.19 -14.22
C ASP A 588 31.23 -46.20 -14.97
N ASP A 589 32.56 -46.34 -14.87
CA ASP A 589 33.52 -45.52 -15.63
C ASP A 589 33.27 -45.53 -17.15
N GLN A 590 32.89 -46.67 -17.73
CA GLN A 590 32.62 -46.76 -19.18
C GLN A 590 31.28 -46.11 -19.55
N LEU A 591 30.26 -46.27 -18.70
CA LEU A 591 28.96 -45.65 -18.87
C LEU A 591 29.03 -44.13 -18.69
N MET A 592 29.94 -43.63 -17.85
CA MET A 592 30.10 -42.21 -17.58
C MET A 592 31.02 -41.51 -18.60
N THR A 593 31.98 -42.20 -19.22
CA THR A 593 33.02 -41.55 -20.04
C THR A 593 32.57 -41.21 -21.46
N ILE A 594 32.64 -39.92 -21.80
CA ILE A 594 32.52 -39.36 -23.15
C ILE A 594 33.92 -39.25 -23.78
N THR A 595 34.11 -39.91 -24.92
CA THR A 595 35.40 -39.95 -25.63
C THR A 595 35.52 -38.82 -26.67
N ALA A 596 36.73 -38.57 -27.16
CA ALA A 596 36.99 -37.60 -28.23
C ALA A 596 36.30 -38.00 -29.54
N ALA A 597 36.13 -39.30 -29.79
CA ALA A 597 35.38 -39.79 -30.95
C ALA A 597 33.88 -39.42 -30.84
N ASP A 598 33.29 -39.55 -29.65
CA ASP A 598 31.89 -39.19 -29.39
C ASP A 598 31.68 -37.68 -29.62
N VAL A 599 32.61 -36.84 -29.15
CA VAL A 599 32.60 -35.38 -29.37
C VAL A 599 32.79 -35.01 -30.85
N ALA A 600 33.72 -35.66 -31.55
CA ALA A 600 33.96 -35.37 -32.97
C ALA A 600 32.73 -35.67 -33.83
N SER A 601 32.03 -36.77 -33.53
CA SER A 601 30.78 -37.15 -34.19
C SER A 601 29.62 -36.20 -33.86
N SER A 602 29.63 -35.56 -32.68
CA SER A 602 28.58 -34.64 -32.25
C SER A 602 28.74 -33.22 -32.83
N VAL A 603 29.95 -32.68 -32.85
CA VAL A 603 30.23 -31.27 -33.21
C VAL A 603 29.96 -30.98 -34.70
N VAL A 604 30.39 -31.87 -35.60
CA VAL A 604 30.32 -31.62 -37.05
C VAL A 604 28.87 -31.43 -37.55
N PRO A 605 27.91 -32.31 -37.19
CA PRO A 605 26.50 -32.09 -37.52
C PRO A 605 25.92 -30.81 -36.93
N LEU A 606 26.27 -30.46 -35.68
CA LEU A 606 25.76 -29.27 -34.99
C LEU A 606 26.19 -27.98 -35.70
N LEU A 607 27.48 -27.85 -36.03
CA LEU A 607 27.99 -26.67 -36.74
C LEU A 607 27.38 -26.52 -38.14
N ARG A 608 27.23 -27.63 -38.88
CA ARG A 608 26.56 -27.62 -40.19
C ARG A 608 25.10 -27.17 -40.09
N GLY A 609 24.38 -27.64 -39.07
CA GLY A 609 22.99 -27.22 -38.81
C GLY A 609 22.86 -25.72 -38.52
N LEU A 610 23.92 -25.11 -37.99
CA LEU A 610 23.99 -23.68 -37.68
C LEU A 610 24.55 -22.83 -38.83
N GLY A 611 24.92 -23.44 -39.96
CA GLY A 611 25.53 -22.74 -41.10
C GLY A 611 26.95 -22.22 -40.81
N VAL A 612 27.59 -22.71 -39.75
CA VAL A 612 28.96 -22.33 -39.36
C VAL A 612 29.95 -23.27 -40.05
N THR A 613 31.02 -22.71 -40.61
CA THR A 613 32.08 -23.51 -41.22
C THR A 613 32.75 -24.39 -40.17
N VAL A 614 32.77 -25.70 -40.41
CA VAL A 614 33.46 -26.67 -39.57
C VAL A 614 34.96 -26.41 -39.71
N PRO A 615 35.67 -26.09 -38.61
CA PRO A 615 37.12 -25.95 -38.65
C PRO A 615 37.78 -27.28 -39.04
N VAL A 616 38.89 -27.22 -39.79
CA VAL A 616 39.60 -28.40 -40.33
C VAL A 616 40.62 -28.91 -39.33
#